data_AF-A0A6P5KAA2-F1
#
_entry.id   AF-A0A6P5KAA2-F1
#
_cell.length_a   1.000
_cell.length_b   1.000
_cell.length_c   1.000
_cell.angle_alpha   90.00
_cell.angle_beta   90.00
_cell.angle_gamma   90.00
#
_symmetry.space_group_name_H-M   'P 1'
#
loop_
_entity.id
_entity.type
_entity.pdbx_description
1 polymer ?
#
loop_
_entity_poly.entity_id
_entity_poly.type
_entity_poly.pdbx_seq_one_letter_code
_entity_poly.pdbx_strand_id
1 'polypeptide(L)'
;MPDFDLGQEMKGRLSNQKKWLRPAYGGYQDAGDLGVLRIQGDVLFPFARLVALFQYTASLMRTAVLLAKEPNVDYVVDCITFWITHATGLLLRDSGSRSLSLPGQMPGEVMAAFRVQVSLRLCRAVSQGAGLLGVRPAAQARLPLPLSLGACGAGPSCRRASSEANSDCLETKKPEFTDEEVQNILTKMTGLDLQKVFKPIKQQLKPPTYKLMTEAQLEEATRNATEAAKKRLKMPPVLKEREPINDVLADDKILEGTETAKYVFTDLTLSIPHRERFIVVREPNGILRKASWEERDRMIQIFFPKEGRKIFPPLIFQENNLLTLFSQHRHEDVLNLCVAQFEPDSADYIKIHHQTYEDIEKHGKYDILRSTRHFGGMVWYLVNKKKIDGLLIDQIQRDLMDDATSLVILYHMLHPYGHSAKQAKEQRAEGLDLIKVFAKTEAQKGGYIELTLQAYQEALSSHSAAS
;
A
#
# COMPACT_ATOMS: atom_id res chain seq x y z
N MET A 1 -25.94 -42.05 -48.55
CA MET A 1 -25.49 -42.91 -47.42
C MET A 1 -24.37 -42.19 -46.68
N PRO A 2 -24.53 -41.81 -45.41
CA PRO A 2 -25.76 -41.42 -44.75
C PRO A 2 -25.73 -39.94 -44.29
N ASP A 3 -26.85 -39.27 -44.50
CA ASP A 3 -27.29 -38.11 -43.72
C ASP A 3 -27.78 -38.61 -42.35
N PHE A 4 -27.55 -37.84 -41.28
CA PHE A 4 -28.22 -38.04 -40.00
C PHE A 4 -28.63 -36.69 -39.38
N ASP A 5 -29.95 -36.56 -39.28
CA ASP A 5 -30.77 -35.59 -38.57
C ASP A 5 -30.45 -35.55 -37.07
N LEU A 6 -30.48 -34.36 -36.45
CA LEU A 6 -30.73 -34.20 -35.01
C LEU A 6 -31.30 -32.80 -34.70
N GLY A 7 -32.43 -32.49 -35.33
CA GLY A 7 -33.39 -31.52 -34.81
C GLY A 7 -34.32 -32.18 -33.78
N GLN A 8 -33.85 -32.45 -32.56
CA GLN A 8 -34.73 -32.87 -31.46
C GLN A 8 -34.08 -32.79 -30.07
N GLU A 9 -33.75 -31.60 -29.56
CA GLU A 9 -33.49 -31.48 -28.11
C GLU A 9 -33.65 -30.07 -27.52
N MET A 10 -34.77 -29.36 -27.77
CA MET A 10 -35.19 -28.23 -26.90
C MET A 10 -36.71 -28.01 -26.91
N LYS A 11 -37.49 -29.08 -26.83
CA LYS A 11 -38.92 -29.04 -26.43
C LYS A 11 -39.07 -29.72 -25.07
N GLY A 12 -38.68 -29.01 -24.02
CA GLY A 12 -38.72 -29.53 -22.67
C GLY A 12 -38.35 -28.51 -21.62
N ARG A 13 -39.10 -27.39 -21.54
CA ARG A 13 -39.34 -26.52 -20.36
C ARG A 13 -39.85 -25.14 -20.80
N LEU A 14 -40.97 -25.14 -21.51
CA LEU A 14 -41.82 -23.96 -21.71
C LEU A 14 -43.21 -24.32 -21.19
N SER A 15 -43.29 -24.50 -19.87
CA SER A 15 -44.56 -24.58 -19.15
C SER A 15 -44.33 -24.11 -17.72
N ASN A 16 -44.85 -22.92 -17.43
CA ASN A 16 -45.22 -22.37 -16.12
C ASN A 16 -44.67 -20.97 -15.90
N GLN A 17 -45.38 -19.97 -16.42
CA GLN A 17 -45.81 -18.82 -15.62
C GLN A 17 -46.76 -17.94 -16.47
N LYS A 18 -48.04 -18.33 -16.49
CA LYS A 18 -49.17 -17.45 -16.79
C LYS A 18 -50.17 -17.60 -15.63
N LYS A 19 -50.36 -16.51 -14.90
CA LYS A 19 -51.33 -16.20 -13.81
C LYS A 19 -50.50 -15.45 -12.76
N TRP A 20 -50.70 -14.17 -12.50
CA TRP A 20 -51.97 -13.55 -12.11
C TRP A 20 -52.03 -12.07 -12.51
N LEU A 21 -53.18 -11.67 -13.07
CA LEU A 21 -53.64 -10.29 -13.19
C LEU A 21 -54.75 -10.08 -12.16
N ARG A 22 -54.59 -9.15 -11.21
CA ARG A 22 -55.52 -8.03 -10.93
C ARG A 22 -55.10 -7.20 -9.70
N PRO A 23 -55.41 -5.89 -9.67
CA PRO A 23 -54.98 -4.94 -8.65
C PRO A 23 -56.08 -4.68 -7.59
N ALA A 24 -55.68 -4.18 -6.42
CA ALA A 24 -56.60 -3.61 -5.43
C ALA A 24 -56.12 -2.20 -5.01
N TYR A 25 -57.08 -1.27 -5.11
CA TYR A 25 -57.04 0.14 -4.77
C TYR A 25 -57.17 0.40 -3.25
N GLY A 26 -56.76 1.59 -2.80
CA GLY A 26 -57.13 2.24 -1.53
C GLY A 26 -55.92 2.51 -0.63
N GLY A 27 -55.73 3.66 0.01
CA GLY A 27 -56.55 4.85 0.21
C GLY A 27 -55.74 5.89 1.01
N TYR A 28 -56.20 7.14 0.95
CA TYR A 28 -55.72 8.35 1.63
C TYR A 28 -55.81 8.28 3.17
N GLN A 29 -54.93 9.01 3.88
CA GLN A 29 -55.19 9.94 5.03
C GLN A 29 -53.87 10.18 5.80
N ASP A 30 -53.30 11.40 5.73
CA ASP A 30 -53.47 12.56 6.65
C ASP A 30 -52.34 12.60 7.72
N ALA A 31 -51.54 13.68 7.71
CA ALA A 31 -51.46 14.74 8.74
C ALA A 31 -50.93 14.20 10.08
N GLY A 32 -49.87 14.68 10.69
CA GLY A 32 -49.23 15.99 10.77
C GLY A 32 -48.49 15.98 12.12
N ASP A 33 -47.37 16.69 12.26
CA ASP A 33 -47.11 17.50 13.45
C ASP A 33 -45.71 18.12 13.40
N LEU A 34 -45.75 19.45 13.46
CA LEU A 34 -44.63 20.36 13.70
C LEU A 34 -44.38 20.42 15.20
N GLY A 35 -43.23 19.90 15.64
CA GLY A 35 -42.70 20.10 16.99
C GLY A 35 -41.55 21.09 16.96
N VAL A 36 -41.83 22.35 17.27
CA VAL A 36 -40.85 23.41 17.56
C VAL A 36 -40.27 23.16 18.95
N LEU A 37 -38.95 23.04 19.05
CA LEU A 37 -38.23 23.07 20.33
C LEU A 37 -37.12 24.13 20.27
N ARG A 38 -37.38 25.19 21.04
CA ARG A 38 -36.55 26.37 21.25
C ARG A 38 -35.63 26.06 22.44
N ILE A 39 -34.31 26.13 22.24
CA ILE A 39 -33.34 26.21 23.33
C ILE A 39 -32.45 27.43 23.09
N GLN A 40 -32.25 28.16 24.17
CA GLN A 40 -31.67 29.48 24.33
C GLN A 40 -30.28 29.33 24.97
N GLY A 41 -29.28 30.12 24.55
CA GLY A 41 -28.02 30.27 25.30
C GLY A 41 -26.74 30.25 24.45
N ASP A 42 -26.42 31.41 23.89
CA ASP A 42 -25.11 32.05 23.71
C ASP A 42 -23.82 31.22 23.74
N VAL A 43 -23.07 31.28 22.63
CA VAL A 43 -21.81 32.04 22.46
C VAL A 43 -21.18 31.54 21.17
N LEU A 44 -21.38 32.27 20.09
CA LEU A 44 -20.53 32.34 18.89
C LEU A 44 -21.26 33.31 17.95
N PHE A 45 -20.55 34.26 17.31
CA PHE A 45 -20.75 34.67 15.91
C PHE A 45 -20.32 36.14 15.64
N PRO A 46 -19.04 36.35 15.30
CA PRO A 46 -18.68 37.29 14.22
C PRO A 46 -18.81 36.63 12.83
N PHE A 47 -18.97 35.30 12.74
CA PHE A 47 -19.04 34.58 11.46
C PHE A 47 -20.41 34.65 10.75
N ALA A 48 -21.53 34.79 11.47
CA ALA A 48 -22.86 34.80 10.87
C ALA A 48 -23.11 36.08 10.06
N ARG A 49 -22.52 37.21 10.48
CA ARG A 49 -22.56 38.46 9.71
C ARG A 49 -21.75 38.37 8.42
N LEU A 50 -20.63 37.64 8.42
CA LEU A 50 -19.80 37.45 7.22
C LEU A 50 -20.49 36.54 6.20
N VAL A 51 -21.16 35.48 6.67
CA VAL A 51 -21.93 34.56 5.79
C VAL A 51 -23.20 35.24 5.27
N ALA A 52 -23.88 36.05 6.08
CA ALA A 52 -25.03 36.83 5.61
C ALA A 52 -24.62 37.87 4.56
N LEU A 53 -23.48 38.56 4.74
CA LEU A 53 -22.92 39.46 3.72
C LEU A 53 -22.56 38.70 2.43
N PHE A 54 -21.99 37.50 2.52
CA PHE A 54 -21.65 36.69 1.35
C PHE A 54 -22.88 36.13 0.61
N GLN A 55 -23.93 35.77 1.34
CA GLN A 55 -25.18 35.32 0.73
C GLN A 55 -25.95 36.49 0.11
N TYR A 56 -25.89 37.69 0.73
CA TYR A 56 -26.51 38.88 0.19
C TYR A 56 -25.80 39.36 -1.09
N THR A 57 -24.47 39.32 -1.15
CA THR A 57 -23.70 39.65 -2.37
C THR A 57 -23.88 38.62 -3.48
N ALA A 58 -24.01 37.33 -3.15
CA ALA A 58 -24.29 36.29 -4.13
C ALA A 58 -25.72 36.38 -4.69
N SER A 59 -26.68 36.80 -3.88
CA SER A 59 -28.07 37.06 -4.32
C SER A 59 -28.14 38.30 -5.21
N LEU A 60 -27.43 39.38 -4.84
CA LEU A 60 -27.34 40.61 -5.62
C LEU A 60 -26.62 40.42 -6.96
N MET A 61 -25.57 39.59 -7.02
CA MET A 61 -24.93 39.24 -8.29
C MET A 61 -25.88 38.44 -9.20
N ARG A 62 -26.73 37.58 -8.64
CA ARG A 62 -27.72 36.83 -9.44
C ARG A 62 -28.81 37.75 -9.99
N THR A 63 -29.27 38.73 -9.23
CA THR A 63 -30.24 39.73 -9.75
C THR A 63 -29.60 40.71 -10.72
N ALA A 64 -28.33 41.09 -10.55
CA ALA A 64 -27.60 41.93 -11.51
C ALA A 64 -27.38 41.21 -12.86
N VAL A 65 -27.07 39.91 -12.83
CA VAL A 65 -26.93 39.09 -14.05
C VAL A 65 -28.29 38.85 -14.74
N LEU A 66 -29.40 38.84 -14.00
CA LEU A 66 -30.75 38.78 -14.58
C LEU A 66 -31.20 40.12 -15.18
N LEU A 67 -30.76 41.26 -14.62
CA LEU A 67 -31.04 42.60 -15.16
C LEU A 67 -30.17 42.96 -16.37
N ALA A 68 -29.02 42.32 -16.56
CA ALA A 68 -28.15 42.51 -17.72
C ALA A 68 -28.67 41.88 -19.04
N LYS A 69 -29.93 41.42 -19.06
CA LYS A 69 -30.59 40.82 -20.23
C LYS A 69 -31.55 41.75 -20.97
N GLU A 70 -31.67 43.01 -20.57
CA GLU A 70 -32.42 44.03 -21.31
C GLU A 70 -31.49 45.06 -21.97
N PRO A 71 -31.84 45.58 -23.16
CA PRO A 71 -30.95 46.45 -23.93
C PRO A 71 -31.15 47.91 -23.49
N ASN A 72 -30.47 48.34 -22.44
CA ASN A 72 -30.17 49.77 -22.22
C ASN A 72 -28.96 49.92 -21.31
N VAL A 73 -27.83 50.29 -21.90
CA VAL A 73 -26.48 50.17 -21.30
C VAL A 73 -26.11 51.36 -20.40
N ASP A 74 -26.86 52.47 -20.44
CA ASP A 74 -26.44 53.68 -19.73
C ASP A 74 -26.88 53.74 -18.25
N TYR A 75 -27.98 53.07 -17.88
CA TYR A 75 -28.48 53.12 -16.48
C TYR A 75 -27.71 52.19 -15.52
N VAL A 76 -27.08 51.14 -16.06
CA VAL A 76 -26.39 50.13 -15.25
C VAL A 76 -25.00 50.61 -14.82
N VAL A 77 -24.35 51.44 -15.64
CA VAL A 77 -23.01 51.97 -15.34
C VAL A 77 -23.08 52.98 -14.19
N ASP A 78 -24.09 53.87 -14.18
CA ASP A 78 -24.29 54.87 -13.12
C ASP A 78 -24.68 54.27 -11.76
N CYS A 79 -25.44 53.17 -11.75
CA CYS A 79 -25.77 52.46 -10.50
C CYS A 79 -24.56 51.74 -9.89
N ILE A 80 -23.62 51.25 -10.71
CA ILE A 80 -22.42 50.56 -10.24
C ILE A 80 -21.38 51.55 -9.72
N THR A 81 -21.18 52.69 -10.40
CA THR A 81 -20.27 53.76 -9.93
C THR A 81 -20.74 54.41 -8.63
N PHE A 82 -22.05 54.62 -8.45
CA PHE A 82 -22.62 55.13 -7.20
C PHE A 82 -22.44 54.16 -6.01
N TRP A 83 -22.53 52.85 -6.25
CA TRP A 83 -22.34 51.84 -5.20
C TRP A 83 -20.88 51.62 -4.80
N ILE A 84 -19.94 51.70 -5.75
CA ILE A 84 -18.50 51.55 -5.48
C ILE A 84 -17.98 52.74 -4.66
N THR A 85 -18.47 53.96 -4.91
CA THR A 85 -18.13 55.16 -4.12
C THR A 85 -18.73 55.13 -2.71
N HIS A 86 -19.93 54.55 -2.53
CA HIS A 86 -20.54 54.43 -1.21
C HIS A 86 -19.93 53.31 -0.33
N ALA A 87 -19.47 52.22 -0.95
CA ALA A 87 -18.82 51.10 -0.25
C ALA A 87 -17.38 51.44 0.20
N THR A 88 -16.68 52.31 -0.52
CA THR A 88 -15.34 52.80 -0.14
C THR A 88 -15.40 53.88 0.96
N GLY A 89 -16.50 54.63 1.08
CA GLY A 89 -16.71 55.59 2.17
C GLY A 89 -17.00 54.97 3.54
N LEU A 90 -17.47 53.71 3.59
CA LEU A 90 -17.81 53.02 4.85
C LEU A 90 -16.62 52.26 5.50
N LEU A 91 -15.51 52.10 4.78
CA LEU A 91 -14.29 51.43 5.27
C LEU A 91 -13.23 52.41 5.81
N LEU A 92 -13.47 53.72 5.71
CA LEU A 92 -12.51 54.78 6.09
C LEU A 92 -12.90 55.57 7.34
N ARG A 93 -13.86 55.08 8.14
CA ARG A 93 -14.33 55.77 9.37
C ARG A 93 -14.17 54.97 10.67
N ASP A 94 -13.26 53.99 10.71
CA ASP A 94 -13.04 53.22 11.95
C ASP A 94 -11.59 52.72 12.14
N SER A 95 -10.62 53.64 12.01
CA SER A 95 -9.24 53.40 12.46
C SER A 95 -8.61 54.64 13.10
N GLY A 96 -9.13 54.98 14.28
CA GLY A 96 -8.50 55.93 15.19
C GLY A 96 -7.40 55.28 16.03
N SER A 97 -6.15 55.66 15.75
CA SER A 97 -5.01 55.80 16.68
C SER A 97 -4.46 54.57 17.44
N ARG A 98 -3.25 54.13 17.07
CA ARG A 98 -2.03 54.22 17.92
C ARG A 98 -0.78 53.88 17.09
N SER A 99 0.17 54.81 17.13
CA SER A 99 1.45 54.87 16.42
C SER A 99 2.53 53.97 17.00
N LEU A 100 3.46 53.46 16.16
CA LEU A 100 4.92 53.68 16.30
C LEU A 100 5.74 53.05 15.14
N SER A 101 6.48 53.93 14.46
CA SER A 101 7.78 53.78 13.74
C SER A 101 8.01 52.80 12.56
N LEU A 102 8.21 53.42 11.39
CA LEU A 102 8.88 53.02 10.12
C LEU A 102 10.42 52.79 10.26
N PRO A 103 11.24 52.51 9.21
CA PRO A 103 11.00 52.28 7.74
C PRO A 103 11.72 50.98 7.22
N GLY A 104 11.69 50.53 5.95
CA GLY A 104 11.15 51.03 4.69
C GLY A 104 11.50 50.12 3.49
N GLN A 105 10.84 50.42 2.37
CA GLN A 105 11.15 50.16 0.95
C GLN A 105 11.07 48.73 0.33
N MET A 106 10.13 48.60 -0.60
CA MET A 106 9.84 47.54 -1.59
C MET A 106 10.68 47.77 -2.90
N PRO A 107 10.42 47.16 -4.09
CA PRO A 107 9.58 45.99 -4.49
C PRO A 107 10.25 45.06 -5.54
N GLY A 108 9.53 44.00 -5.96
CA GLY A 108 9.76 43.32 -7.24
C GLY A 108 8.82 42.13 -7.49
N GLU A 109 7.72 42.40 -8.19
CA GLU A 109 6.78 41.42 -8.82
C GLU A 109 7.54 40.42 -9.73
N VAL A 110 7.07 39.20 -10.05
CA VAL A 110 5.93 38.88 -10.94
C VAL A 110 5.46 37.43 -10.71
N MET A 111 4.14 37.25 -10.63
CA MET A 111 3.42 35.97 -10.66
C MET A 111 2.98 35.63 -12.09
N ALA A 112 2.99 34.34 -12.45
CA ALA A 112 2.15 33.82 -13.54
C ALA A 112 1.54 32.47 -13.16
N ALA A 113 0.23 32.39 -13.38
CA ALA A 113 -0.70 31.43 -12.79
C ALA A 113 -0.92 30.15 -13.61
N PHE A 114 -1.21 29.07 -12.89
CA PHE A 114 -1.78 27.81 -13.38
C PHE A 114 -3.27 27.96 -13.67
N ARG A 115 -3.74 27.43 -14.81
CA ARG A 115 -5.17 27.15 -15.09
C ARG A 115 -5.42 25.64 -14.94
N VAL A 116 -6.45 25.27 -14.16
CA VAL A 116 -7.07 23.94 -14.18
C VAL A 116 -8.58 24.13 -14.37
N GLN A 117 -9.13 23.45 -15.37
CA GLN A 117 -10.56 23.23 -15.58
C GLN A 117 -10.95 21.89 -14.95
N VAL A 118 -12.04 21.88 -14.17
CA VAL A 118 -12.73 20.66 -13.70
C VAL A 118 -14.16 20.71 -14.22
N SER A 119 -14.59 19.64 -14.88
CA SER A 119 -15.99 19.39 -15.24
C SER A 119 -16.55 18.27 -14.35
N LEU A 120 -17.60 18.61 -13.58
CA LEU A 120 -18.43 17.67 -12.83
C LEU A 120 -19.46 16.98 -13.74
N ARG A 121 -19.70 15.69 -13.53
CA ARG A 121 -21.02 15.08 -13.75
C ARG A 121 -21.40 14.17 -12.59
N LEU A 122 -22.67 14.26 -12.24
CA LEU A 122 -23.35 13.72 -11.07
C LEU A 122 -24.31 12.60 -11.53
N CYS A 123 -24.46 11.52 -10.77
CA CYS A 123 -25.69 10.70 -10.75
C CYS A 123 -25.86 9.96 -9.40
N ARG A 124 -27.11 9.96 -8.92
CA ARG A 124 -27.68 9.43 -7.66
C ARG A 124 -27.73 7.88 -7.67
N ALA A 125 -27.34 7.18 -6.59
CA ALA A 125 -28.07 6.75 -5.37
C ALA A 125 -28.90 5.46 -5.52
N VAL A 126 -28.76 4.53 -4.56
CA VAL A 126 -29.80 3.84 -3.75
C VAL A 126 -29.16 2.67 -2.95
N SER A 127 -29.71 2.43 -1.77
CA SER A 127 -29.22 1.63 -0.65
C SER A 127 -30.17 0.50 -0.22
N GLN A 128 -29.69 -0.34 0.72
CA GLN A 128 -30.38 -1.32 1.60
C GLN A 128 -30.50 -2.75 1.04
N GLY A 129 -30.43 -3.84 1.82
CA GLY A 129 -30.39 -4.08 3.26
C GLY A 129 -30.45 -5.61 3.52
N ALA A 130 -30.04 -6.05 4.69
CA ALA A 130 -29.77 -7.45 5.07
C ALA A 130 -30.99 -8.30 5.49
N GLY A 131 -30.81 -9.63 5.55
CA GLY A 131 -31.70 -10.61 6.19
C GLY A 131 -31.03 -11.98 6.37
N LEU A 132 -31.29 -12.66 7.49
CA LEU A 132 -30.47 -13.69 8.15
C LEU A 132 -31.21 -15.06 8.27
N LEU A 133 -30.42 -16.13 8.51
CA LEU A 133 -30.70 -17.40 9.23
C LEU A 133 -31.28 -18.64 8.52
N GLY A 134 -30.64 -19.80 8.79
CA GLY A 134 -31.23 -21.15 8.69
C GLY A 134 -30.21 -22.29 8.49
N VAL A 135 -29.99 -23.13 9.50
CA VAL A 135 -28.94 -24.18 9.63
C VAL A 135 -29.51 -25.59 9.41
N ARG A 136 -28.73 -26.56 8.90
CA ARG A 136 -28.46 -27.96 9.43
C ARG A 136 -28.23 -29.07 8.35
N PRO A 137 -27.57 -30.21 8.72
CA PRO A 137 -26.51 -30.87 7.92
C PRO A 137 -26.77 -32.33 7.50
N ALA A 138 -25.87 -32.91 6.69
CA ALA A 138 -25.62 -34.36 6.51
C ALA A 138 -24.21 -34.53 5.85
N ALA A 139 -23.20 -35.21 6.40
CA ALA A 139 -23.01 -36.61 6.80
C ALA A 139 -22.16 -37.42 5.79
N GLN A 140 -20.95 -37.76 6.25
CA GLN A 140 -20.18 -39.02 6.08
C GLN A 140 -19.75 -39.51 4.68
N ALA A 141 -18.43 -39.63 4.51
CA ALA A 141 -17.80 -40.83 3.94
C ALA A 141 -16.37 -41.00 4.47
N ARG A 142 -16.08 -42.22 4.96
CA ARG A 142 -14.82 -42.68 5.57
C ARG A 142 -14.07 -43.60 4.60
N LEU A 143 -12.74 -43.41 4.51
CA LEU A 143 -11.64 -44.42 4.45
C LEU A 143 -11.56 -45.37 3.22
N PRO A 144 -10.43 -46.10 2.97
CA PRO A 144 -9.21 -46.28 3.80
C PRO A 144 -7.83 -46.19 3.08
N LEU A 145 -6.79 -46.14 3.93
CA LEU A 145 -5.38 -46.54 3.69
C LEU A 145 -5.22 -47.98 3.17
N PRO A 146 -3.99 -48.35 2.76
CA PRO A 146 -3.35 -49.51 3.39
C PRO A 146 -1.90 -49.28 3.85
N LEU A 147 -1.56 -49.93 4.97
CA LEU A 147 -0.23 -50.22 5.50
C LEU A 147 0.09 -51.70 5.22
N SER A 148 1.36 -52.02 4.89
CA SER A 148 2.07 -53.28 5.21
C SER A 148 3.53 -53.13 4.78
N LEU A 149 4.52 -52.96 5.68
CA LEU A 149 5.30 -53.98 6.41
C LEU A 149 6.03 -55.05 5.57
N GLY A 150 7.36 -54.92 5.50
CA GLY A 150 8.32 -55.96 5.91
C GLY A 150 8.87 -56.96 4.86
N ALA A 151 10.18 -56.90 4.60
CA ALA A 151 11.06 -58.07 4.54
C ALA A 151 12.56 -57.66 4.50
N CYS A 152 13.32 -58.14 5.48
CA CYS A 152 14.78 -58.11 5.52
C CYS A 152 15.37 -59.34 4.79
N GLY A 153 16.53 -59.18 4.18
CA GLY A 153 17.37 -60.28 3.67
C GLY A 153 18.83 -59.84 3.60
N ALA A 154 19.68 -60.52 4.35
CA ALA A 154 21.10 -60.21 4.56
C ALA A 154 22.04 -60.93 3.56
N GLY A 155 23.22 -60.35 3.33
CA GLY A 155 24.45 -61.11 3.02
C GLY A 155 25.27 -60.64 1.80
N PRO A 156 26.62 -60.69 1.83
CA PRO A 156 27.45 -59.64 1.26
C PRO A 156 28.27 -60.05 0.03
N SER A 157 28.76 -59.08 -0.74
CA SER A 157 29.93 -59.30 -1.62
C SER A 157 30.71 -58.00 -1.84
N CYS A 158 31.90 -57.93 -1.23
CA CYS A 158 32.91 -56.92 -1.50
C CYS A 158 33.46 -57.05 -2.92
N ARG A 159 33.45 -55.98 -3.70
CA ARG A 159 34.50 -55.72 -4.71
C ARG A 159 34.85 -54.24 -4.73
N ARG A 160 36.15 -54.02 -4.52
CA ARG A 160 36.85 -52.75 -4.45
C ARG A 160 37.05 -52.23 -5.88
N ALA A 161 36.64 -51.00 -6.15
CA ALA A 161 37.16 -50.21 -7.25
C ALA A 161 37.13 -48.74 -6.84
N SER A 162 38.29 -48.13 -7.02
CA SER A 162 38.69 -46.80 -6.59
C SER A 162 37.99 -45.69 -7.38
N SER A 163 38.26 -44.45 -6.93
CA SER A 163 38.07 -43.16 -7.63
C SER A 163 36.64 -42.74 -7.92
N GLU A 164 36.07 -41.98 -7.00
CA GLU A 164 36.01 -40.51 -7.08
C GLU A 164 35.22 -40.06 -5.86
N ALA A 165 35.94 -39.55 -4.85
CA ALA A 165 35.31 -38.78 -3.79
C ALA A 165 34.83 -37.47 -4.42
N ASN A 166 33.67 -37.51 -5.06
CA ASN A 166 32.81 -36.34 -5.10
C ASN A 166 32.59 -35.98 -3.65
N SER A 167 33.34 -34.98 -3.18
CA SER A 167 32.92 -34.22 -2.03
C SER A 167 31.55 -33.69 -2.38
N ASP A 168 30.51 -34.35 -1.87
CA ASP A 168 29.27 -33.67 -1.53
C ASP A 168 29.65 -32.58 -0.52
N CYS A 169 30.19 -31.47 -1.05
CA CYS A 169 29.97 -30.19 -0.45
C CYS A 169 28.45 -30.07 -0.46
N LEU A 170 27.84 -30.33 0.70
CA LEU A 170 26.53 -29.80 1.01
C LEU A 170 26.64 -28.30 0.73
N GLU A 171 26.28 -27.89 -0.50
CA GLU A 171 26.06 -26.51 -0.84
C GLU A 171 24.95 -26.08 0.11
N THR A 172 25.35 -25.46 1.21
CA THR A 172 24.43 -24.88 2.18
C THR A 172 23.69 -23.82 1.40
N LYS A 173 22.51 -24.19 0.88
CA LYS A 173 21.64 -23.30 0.13
C LYS A 173 21.47 -22.05 0.97
N LYS A 174 21.78 -20.90 0.39
CA LYS A 174 21.60 -19.63 1.08
C LYS A 174 20.12 -19.52 1.45
N PRO A 175 19.78 -19.15 2.69
CA PRO A 175 18.39 -19.05 3.10
C PRO A 175 17.68 -18.04 2.20
N GLU A 176 16.48 -18.39 1.77
CA GLU A 176 15.63 -17.54 0.96
C GLU A 176 14.72 -16.70 1.86
N PHE A 177 14.23 -15.58 1.33
CA PHE A 177 13.31 -14.72 2.08
C PHE A 177 12.05 -15.47 2.49
N THR A 178 11.60 -16.46 1.69
CA THR A 178 10.38 -17.24 1.92
C THR A 178 10.51 -18.36 2.94
N ASP A 179 11.72 -18.64 3.44
CA ASP A 179 11.95 -19.72 4.39
C ASP A 179 11.24 -19.45 5.72
N GLU A 180 10.68 -20.49 6.34
CA GLU A 180 9.87 -20.36 7.55
C GLU A 180 10.68 -19.79 8.73
N GLU A 181 11.94 -20.21 8.89
CA GLU A 181 12.82 -19.71 9.94
C GLU A 181 13.09 -18.20 9.81
N VAL A 182 13.37 -17.76 8.57
CA VAL A 182 13.57 -16.34 8.24
C VAL A 182 12.29 -15.55 8.47
N GLN A 183 11.15 -16.05 7.99
CA GLN A 183 9.85 -15.40 8.16
C GLN A 183 9.46 -15.29 9.64
N ASN A 184 9.75 -16.31 10.46
CA ASN A 184 9.49 -16.28 11.90
C ASN A 184 10.33 -15.21 12.60
N ILE A 185 11.63 -15.14 12.29
CA ILE A 185 12.54 -14.10 12.82
C ILE A 185 12.04 -12.70 12.42
N LEU A 186 11.77 -12.49 11.13
CA LEU A 186 11.32 -11.19 10.62
C LEU A 186 9.96 -10.79 11.19
N THR A 187 9.03 -11.74 11.37
CA THR A 187 7.72 -11.49 11.99
C THR A 187 7.87 -11.11 13.45
N LYS A 188 8.76 -11.77 14.20
CA LYS A 188 9.08 -11.42 15.60
C LYS A 188 9.60 -9.99 15.68
N MET A 189 10.61 -9.65 14.89
CA MET A 189 11.24 -8.32 14.90
C MET A 189 10.31 -7.19 14.44
N THR A 190 9.37 -7.48 13.54
CA THR A 190 8.40 -6.48 13.06
C THR A 190 7.51 -5.97 14.20
N GLY A 191 7.22 -6.85 15.17
CA GLY A 191 6.27 -6.58 16.23
C GLY A 191 4.82 -6.45 15.71
N LEU A 192 3.89 -6.32 16.64
CA LEU A 192 2.47 -6.14 16.33
C LEU A 192 1.90 -5.04 17.23
N ASP A 193 1.77 -3.84 16.68
CA ASP A 193 1.01 -2.75 17.29
C ASP A 193 -0.34 -2.58 16.58
N LEU A 194 -1.43 -2.92 17.28
CA LEU A 194 -2.79 -2.81 16.76
C LEU A 194 -3.17 -1.37 16.40
N GLN A 195 -2.68 -0.38 17.16
CA GLN A 195 -3.02 1.03 16.94
C GLN A 195 -2.41 1.55 15.65
N LYS A 196 -1.15 1.17 15.38
CA LYS A 196 -0.47 1.52 14.14
C LYS A 196 -1.02 0.76 12.93
N VAL A 197 -1.27 -0.54 13.06
CA VAL A 197 -1.78 -1.39 11.97
C VAL A 197 -3.19 -0.95 11.52
N PHE A 198 -4.06 -0.60 12.47
CA PHE A 198 -5.42 -0.12 12.22
C PHE A 198 -5.55 1.40 12.38
N LYS A 199 -4.52 2.14 11.94
CA LYS A 199 -4.56 3.60 11.93
C LYS A 199 -5.78 4.12 11.12
N PRO A 200 -6.51 5.12 11.62
CA PRO A 200 -7.61 5.73 10.88
C PRO A 200 -7.17 6.27 9.51
N ILE A 201 -7.82 5.77 8.45
CA ILE A 201 -7.55 6.18 7.07
C ILE A 201 -8.52 7.30 6.68
N LYS A 202 -8.03 8.27 5.91
CA LYS A 202 -8.87 9.32 5.32
C LYS A 202 -9.77 8.71 4.23
N GLN A 203 -10.97 8.28 4.63
CA GLN A 203 -11.99 7.71 3.77
C GLN A 203 -13.37 8.28 4.13
N GLN A 204 -14.39 7.99 3.33
CA GLN A 204 -15.76 8.38 3.66
C GLN A 204 -16.18 7.72 4.99
N LEU A 205 -16.44 8.55 5.99
CA LEU A 205 -16.77 8.10 7.33
C LEU A 205 -18.19 7.58 7.38
N LYS A 206 -18.37 6.46 8.10
CA LYS A 206 -19.67 5.89 8.44
C LYS A 206 -19.86 6.03 9.96
N PRO A 207 -21.10 6.17 10.45
CA PRO A 207 -21.35 6.23 11.87
C PRO A 207 -20.84 4.95 12.56
N PRO A 208 -20.12 5.06 13.70
CA PRO A 208 -19.61 3.90 14.42
C PRO A 208 -20.76 3.08 15.03
N THR A 209 -20.56 1.78 15.17
CA THR A 209 -21.51 0.87 15.83
C THR A 209 -20.98 0.49 17.21
N TYR A 210 -21.76 0.79 18.24
CA TYR A 210 -21.42 0.45 19.62
C TYR A 210 -22.04 -0.88 20.03
N LYS A 211 -21.30 -1.68 20.80
CA LYS A 211 -21.75 -2.97 21.36
C LYS A 211 -21.30 -3.05 22.81
N LEU A 212 -22.17 -3.56 23.68
CA LEU A 212 -21.83 -3.89 25.05
C LEU A 212 -21.26 -5.31 25.06
N MET A 213 -20.08 -5.50 25.64
CA MET A 213 -19.38 -6.78 25.65
C MET A 213 -18.98 -7.15 27.08
N THR A 214 -18.94 -8.47 27.36
CA THR A 214 -18.28 -9.00 28.56
C THR A 214 -16.77 -9.07 28.35
N GLU A 215 -15.99 -9.28 29.42
CA GLU A 215 -14.53 -9.39 29.33
C GLU A 215 -14.10 -10.51 28.36
N ALA A 216 -14.72 -11.69 28.46
CA ALA A 216 -14.43 -12.80 27.54
C ALA A 216 -14.69 -12.43 26.06
N GLN A 217 -15.76 -11.68 25.79
CA GLN A 217 -16.06 -11.21 24.43
C GLN A 217 -15.06 -10.15 23.94
N LEU A 218 -14.54 -9.32 24.84
CA LEU A 218 -13.51 -8.34 24.55
C LEU A 218 -12.17 -9.01 24.22
N GLU A 219 -11.79 -10.04 24.98
CA GLU A 219 -10.60 -10.86 24.71
C GLU A 219 -10.71 -11.57 23.35
N GLU A 220 -11.86 -12.17 23.05
CA GLU A 220 -12.12 -12.79 21.74
C GLU A 220 -12.05 -11.77 20.60
N ALA A 221 -12.65 -10.59 20.76
CA ALA A 221 -12.58 -9.51 19.78
C ALA A 221 -11.13 -9.05 19.56
N THR A 222 -10.35 -8.96 20.64
CA THR A 222 -8.93 -8.61 20.60
C THR A 222 -8.13 -9.69 19.86
N ARG A 223 -8.35 -10.98 20.15
CA ARG A 223 -7.72 -12.08 19.43
C ARG A 223 -8.03 -12.02 17.93
N ASN A 224 -9.29 -11.83 17.57
CA ASN A 224 -9.71 -11.70 16.17
C ASN A 224 -9.03 -10.51 15.49
N ALA A 225 -8.89 -9.37 16.19
CA ALA A 225 -8.15 -8.21 15.68
C ALA A 225 -6.66 -8.52 15.48
N THR A 226 -6.02 -9.27 16.39
CA THR A 226 -4.62 -9.70 16.22
C THR A 226 -4.43 -10.65 15.04
N GLU A 227 -5.35 -11.58 14.80
CA GLU A 227 -5.30 -12.48 13.64
C GLU A 227 -5.49 -11.72 12.32
N ALA A 228 -6.41 -10.76 12.30
CA ALA A 228 -6.61 -9.87 11.16
C ALA A 228 -5.37 -8.99 10.91
N ALA A 229 -4.74 -8.48 11.98
CA ALA A 229 -3.50 -7.72 11.89
C ALA A 229 -2.37 -8.58 11.31
N LYS A 230 -2.17 -9.81 11.78
CA LYS A 230 -1.17 -10.76 11.22
C LYS A 230 -1.37 -10.99 9.72
N LYS A 231 -2.62 -11.15 9.26
CA LYS A 231 -2.93 -11.29 7.83
C LYS A 231 -2.59 -10.03 7.03
N ARG A 232 -2.83 -8.84 7.59
CA ARG A 232 -2.51 -7.54 6.97
C ARG A 232 -1.01 -7.25 6.94
N LEU A 233 -0.28 -7.72 7.95
CA LEU A 233 1.18 -7.60 8.10
C LEU A 233 1.97 -8.59 7.24
N LYS A 234 1.31 -9.45 6.46
CA LYS A 234 1.98 -10.38 5.55
C LYS A 234 2.92 -9.62 4.62
N MET A 235 4.20 -9.95 4.68
CA MET A 235 5.26 -9.26 3.96
C MET A 235 5.20 -9.59 2.45
N PRO A 236 5.43 -8.60 1.56
CA PRO A 236 5.54 -8.88 0.14
C PRO A 236 6.80 -9.71 -0.13
N PRO A 237 6.76 -10.67 -1.08
CA PRO A 237 7.94 -11.45 -1.43
C PRO A 237 9.00 -10.56 -2.07
N VAL A 238 10.26 -10.77 -1.69
CA VAL A 238 11.41 -10.08 -2.27
C VAL A 238 11.95 -10.92 -3.42
N LEU A 239 11.80 -10.42 -4.65
CA LEU A 239 12.28 -11.08 -5.86
C LEU A 239 13.51 -10.35 -6.42
N LYS A 240 14.30 -11.07 -7.22
CA LYS A 240 15.37 -10.47 -8.01
C LYS A 240 14.78 -9.73 -9.20
N GLU A 241 15.56 -8.81 -9.75
CA GLU A 241 15.19 -8.10 -10.98
C GLU A 241 15.03 -9.09 -12.14
N ARG A 242 13.93 -8.93 -12.88
CA ARG A 242 13.64 -9.76 -14.06
C ARG A 242 14.53 -9.40 -15.24
N GLU A 243 14.94 -10.41 -16.00
CA GLU A 243 15.74 -10.23 -17.21
C GLU A 243 14.90 -9.66 -18.37
N PRO A 244 15.46 -8.77 -19.21
CA PRO A 244 14.75 -8.22 -20.35
C PRO A 244 14.45 -9.29 -21.41
N ILE A 245 13.23 -9.28 -21.95
CA ILE A 245 12.80 -10.21 -22.99
C ILE A 245 13.23 -9.67 -24.36
N ASN A 246 14.17 -10.35 -25.01
CA ASN A 246 14.61 -10.05 -26.37
C ASN A 246 14.40 -11.27 -27.28
N ASP A 247 13.13 -11.63 -27.48
CA ASP A 247 12.74 -12.79 -28.27
C ASP A 247 11.99 -12.36 -29.54
N VAL A 248 12.51 -12.76 -30.69
CA VAL A 248 11.99 -12.43 -32.03
C VAL A 248 11.34 -13.69 -32.60
N LEU A 249 10.06 -13.58 -32.94
CA LEU A 249 9.26 -14.70 -33.45
C LEU A 249 9.36 -14.84 -34.97
N ALA A 250 9.33 -13.72 -35.69
CA ALA A 250 9.40 -13.68 -37.15
C ALA A 250 10.01 -12.37 -37.66
N ASP A 251 10.65 -12.42 -38.83
CA ASP A 251 11.24 -11.28 -39.53
C ASP A 251 10.77 -11.27 -40.99
N ASP A 252 9.82 -10.38 -41.32
CA ASP A 252 9.31 -10.23 -42.68
C ASP A 252 9.71 -8.88 -43.26
N LYS A 253 10.91 -8.83 -43.85
CA LYS A 253 11.49 -7.63 -44.48
C LYS A 253 10.64 -7.01 -45.59
N ILE A 254 9.71 -7.77 -46.16
CA ILE A 254 8.78 -7.28 -47.20
C ILE A 254 7.87 -6.18 -46.63
N LEU A 255 7.60 -6.20 -45.33
CA LEU A 255 6.71 -5.25 -44.66
C LEU A 255 7.47 -4.02 -44.11
N GLU A 256 8.79 -3.99 -44.27
CA GLU A 256 9.61 -2.84 -43.90
C GLU A 256 9.19 -1.59 -44.68
N GLY A 257 8.95 -0.49 -43.96
CA GLY A 257 8.57 0.80 -44.55
C GLY A 257 7.12 0.90 -45.03
N THR A 258 6.30 -0.14 -44.84
CA THR A 258 4.85 -0.06 -45.13
C THR A 258 4.10 0.73 -44.06
N GLU A 259 4.50 0.58 -42.80
CA GLU A 259 3.84 1.17 -41.64
C GLU A 259 4.81 2.09 -40.88
N THR A 260 4.28 3.16 -40.27
CA THR A 260 5.09 4.14 -39.50
C THR A 260 5.07 3.87 -37.99
N ALA A 261 4.03 3.20 -37.49
CA ALA A 261 3.84 2.94 -36.07
C ALA A 261 3.92 1.45 -35.77
N LYS A 262 4.25 1.12 -34.51
CA LYS A 262 4.22 -0.26 -34.02
C LYS A 262 2.81 -0.69 -33.65
N TYR A 263 2.47 -1.95 -33.95
CA TYR A 263 1.22 -2.57 -33.53
C TYR A 263 1.47 -3.51 -32.36
N VAL A 264 0.59 -3.48 -31.36
CA VAL A 264 0.71 -4.32 -30.17
C VAL A 264 -0.51 -5.23 -30.11
N PHE A 265 -0.29 -6.53 -30.28
CA PHE A 265 -1.33 -7.55 -30.19
C PHE A 265 -1.27 -8.20 -28.81
N THR A 266 -2.40 -8.23 -28.12
CA THR A 266 -2.52 -8.77 -26.76
C THR A 266 -3.60 -9.84 -26.77
N ASP A 267 -3.27 -11.03 -26.30
CA ASP A 267 -4.27 -12.07 -26.02
C ASP A 267 -5.13 -11.65 -24.81
N LEU A 268 -6.46 -11.69 -24.94
CA LEU A 268 -7.43 -11.28 -23.92
C LEU A 268 -8.10 -12.45 -23.20
N THR A 269 -7.63 -13.69 -23.41
CA THR A 269 -8.21 -14.89 -22.79
C THR A 269 -8.17 -14.80 -21.26
N LEU A 270 -9.32 -14.95 -20.59
CA LEU A 270 -9.47 -14.71 -19.15
C LEU A 270 -8.84 -15.82 -18.28
N SER A 271 -8.83 -17.07 -18.76
CA SER A 271 -8.32 -18.23 -18.00
C SER A 271 -6.80 -18.25 -17.86
N ILE A 272 -6.07 -17.44 -18.63
CA ILE A 272 -4.61 -17.45 -18.68
C ILE A 272 -4.04 -16.42 -17.68
N PRO A 273 -3.09 -16.81 -16.80
CA PRO A 273 -2.48 -15.89 -15.86
C PRO A 273 -1.64 -14.82 -16.57
N HIS A 274 -1.51 -13.66 -15.93
CA HIS A 274 -0.84 -12.49 -16.51
C HIS A 274 0.64 -12.72 -16.83
N ARG A 275 1.32 -13.69 -16.22
CA ARG A 275 2.73 -14.02 -16.52
C ARG A 275 2.92 -14.88 -17.78
N GLU A 276 1.91 -15.67 -18.15
CA GLU A 276 1.97 -16.59 -19.31
C GLU A 276 1.30 -16.02 -20.56
N ARG A 277 0.54 -14.92 -20.41
CA ARG A 277 -0.16 -14.24 -21.51
C ARG A 277 0.78 -13.85 -22.66
N PHE A 278 0.32 -14.07 -23.89
CA PHE A 278 1.05 -13.67 -25.10
C PHE A 278 0.76 -12.21 -25.45
N ILE A 279 1.84 -11.42 -25.55
CA ILE A 279 1.81 -10.03 -26.02
C ILE A 279 2.95 -9.87 -27.01
N VAL A 280 2.60 -9.54 -28.25
CA VAL A 280 3.55 -9.42 -29.36
C VAL A 280 3.46 -8.03 -29.96
N VAL A 281 4.60 -7.55 -30.42
CA VAL A 281 4.77 -6.22 -31.02
C VAL A 281 5.27 -6.41 -32.43
N ARG A 282 4.53 -5.85 -33.39
CA ARG A 282 4.96 -5.73 -34.78
C ARG A 282 5.59 -4.35 -34.96
N GLU A 283 6.88 -4.36 -35.29
CA GLU A 283 7.64 -3.15 -35.56
C GLU A 283 7.53 -2.74 -37.03
N PRO A 284 7.71 -1.43 -37.35
CA PRO A 284 7.69 -0.95 -38.74
C PRO A 284 8.80 -1.56 -39.61
N ASN A 285 9.81 -2.16 -38.98
CA ASN A 285 10.91 -2.87 -39.66
C ASN A 285 10.49 -4.24 -40.20
N GLY A 286 9.24 -4.68 -39.98
CA GLY A 286 8.77 -6.02 -40.37
C GLY A 286 9.05 -7.12 -39.34
N ILE A 287 9.63 -6.77 -38.18
CA ILE A 287 9.96 -7.72 -37.10
C ILE A 287 8.75 -7.93 -36.19
N LEU A 288 8.39 -9.18 -35.93
CA LEU A 288 7.45 -9.60 -34.89
C LEU A 288 8.21 -10.12 -33.68
N ARG A 289 8.20 -9.35 -32.58
CA ARG A 289 8.87 -9.72 -31.33
C ARG A 289 7.91 -9.83 -30.16
N LYS A 290 8.35 -10.43 -29.06
CA LYS A 290 7.64 -10.33 -27.78
C LYS A 290 7.72 -8.90 -27.24
N ALA A 291 6.67 -8.47 -26.55
CA ALA A 291 6.64 -7.17 -25.89
C ALA A 291 7.68 -7.09 -24.76
N SER A 292 8.26 -5.91 -24.55
CA SER A 292 9.08 -5.68 -23.36
C SER A 292 8.25 -5.79 -22.09
N TRP A 293 8.90 -5.96 -20.94
CA TRP A 293 8.20 -6.01 -19.65
C TRP A 293 7.38 -4.76 -19.35
N GLU A 294 7.88 -3.58 -19.71
CA GLU A 294 7.16 -2.31 -19.54
C GLU A 294 5.94 -2.23 -20.49
N GLU A 295 6.11 -2.64 -21.74
CA GLU A 295 5.01 -2.72 -22.71
C GLU A 295 3.93 -3.68 -22.21
N ARG A 296 4.34 -4.85 -21.72
CA ARG A 296 3.48 -5.88 -21.15
C ARG A 296 2.67 -5.34 -19.97
N ASP A 297 3.34 -4.76 -18.99
CA ASP A 297 2.72 -4.21 -17.79
C ASP A 297 1.69 -3.13 -18.11
N ARG A 298 2.00 -2.25 -19.08
CA ARG A 298 1.07 -1.23 -19.56
C ARG A 298 -0.13 -1.84 -20.28
N MET A 299 0.07 -2.79 -21.18
CA MET A 299 -1.03 -3.43 -21.91
C MET A 299 -1.96 -4.19 -20.96
N ILE A 300 -1.39 -4.93 -20.00
CA ILE A 300 -2.17 -5.63 -18.99
C ILE A 300 -3.02 -4.63 -18.21
N GLN A 301 -2.50 -3.48 -17.80
CA GLN A 301 -3.28 -2.48 -17.07
C GLN A 301 -4.40 -1.85 -17.93
N ILE A 302 -4.22 -1.72 -19.24
CA ILE A 302 -5.23 -1.17 -20.15
C ILE A 302 -6.43 -2.14 -20.28
N PHE A 303 -6.15 -3.43 -20.48
CA PHE A 303 -7.20 -4.44 -20.69
C PHE A 303 -7.75 -5.02 -19.38
N PHE A 304 -6.91 -5.11 -18.34
CA PHE A 304 -7.23 -5.65 -17.02
C PHE A 304 -6.88 -4.61 -15.94
N PRO A 305 -7.72 -3.59 -15.74
CA PRO A 305 -7.42 -2.49 -14.83
C PRO A 305 -7.38 -2.98 -13.37
N LYS A 306 -6.21 -2.88 -12.73
CA LYS A 306 -6.02 -3.09 -11.30
C LYS A 306 -6.15 -1.78 -10.54
N GLU A 307 -6.88 -1.79 -9.43
CA GLU A 307 -7.00 -0.63 -8.54
C GLU A 307 -5.63 -0.18 -8.00
N GLY A 308 -5.40 1.13 -7.98
CA GLY A 308 -4.16 1.73 -7.50
C GLY A 308 -3.01 1.76 -8.52
N ARG A 309 -3.09 1.01 -9.62
CA ARG A 309 -2.09 1.02 -10.70
C ARG A 309 -2.48 2.02 -11.79
N LYS A 310 -1.57 2.91 -12.17
CA LYS A 310 -1.71 3.81 -13.31
C LYS A 310 -0.96 3.26 -14.53
N ILE A 311 -1.45 3.57 -15.73
CA ILE A 311 -0.80 3.16 -16.99
C ILE A 311 0.59 3.79 -17.10
N PHE A 312 0.70 5.08 -16.79
CA PHE A 312 1.97 5.77 -16.71
C PHE A 312 2.41 5.87 -15.24
N PRO A 313 3.69 5.61 -14.93
CA PRO A 313 4.25 5.80 -13.60
C PRO A 313 3.94 7.21 -13.08
N PRO A 314 3.40 7.35 -11.86
CA PRO A 314 3.18 8.66 -11.25
C PRO A 314 4.49 9.44 -11.11
N LEU A 315 4.44 10.76 -11.33
CA LEU A 315 5.59 11.67 -11.17
C LEU A 315 6.16 11.69 -9.75
N ILE A 316 5.43 11.15 -8.77
CA ILE A 316 5.87 11.03 -7.37
C ILE A 316 7.16 10.21 -7.22
N PHE A 317 7.44 9.32 -8.16
CA PHE A 317 8.63 8.46 -8.17
C PHE A 317 9.86 9.12 -8.80
N GLN A 318 9.75 10.38 -9.24
CA GLN A 318 10.91 11.18 -9.63
C GLN A 318 11.73 11.52 -8.38
N GLU A 319 13.06 11.54 -8.52
CA GLU A 319 14.00 11.67 -7.41
C GLU A 319 13.75 12.93 -6.56
N ASN A 320 13.49 14.08 -7.19
CA ASN A 320 13.18 15.34 -6.49
C ASN A 320 11.91 15.25 -5.62
N ASN A 321 10.88 14.55 -6.12
CA ASN A 321 9.61 14.39 -5.42
C ASN A 321 9.73 13.36 -4.29
N LEU A 322 10.55 12.32 -4.49
CA LEU A 322 10.84 11.32 -3.45
C LEU A 322 11.54 11.95 -2.25
N LEU A 323 12.59 12.76 -2.47
CA LEU A 323 13.30 13.46 -1.39
C LEU A 323 12.37 14.36 -0.56
N THR A 324 11.41 15.01 -1.23
CA THR A 324 10.39 15.82 -0.55
C THR A 324 9.50 14.97 0.38
N LEU A 325 9.14 13.74 -0.01
CA LEU A 325 8.35 12.84 0.82
C LEU A 325 9.15 12.22 1.97
N PHE A 326 10.43 11.93 1.74
CA PHE A 326 11.36 11.47 2.78
C PHE A 326 11.55 12.52 3.86
N SER A 327 11.64 13.80 3.46
CA SER A 327 11.68 14.94 4.39
C SER A 327 10.42 15.04 5.26
N GLN A 328 9.27 14.60 4.73
CA GLN A 328 7.99 14.53 5.45
C GLN A 328 7.81 13.23 6.27
N HIS A 329 8.82 12.34 6.33
CA HIS A 329 8.75 11.05 7.03
C HIS A 329 7.64 10.12 6.49
N ARG A 330 7.28 10.23 5.20
CA ARG A 330 6.20 9.46 4.56
C ARG A 330 6.71 8.23 3.80
N HIS A 331 7.70 7.55 4.36
CA HIS A 331 8.32 6.37 3.74
C HIS A 331 7.31 5.22 3.53
N GLU A 332 6.45 4.98 4.50
CA GLU A 332 5.41 3.94 4.41
C GLU A 332 4.46 4.17 3.22
N ASP A 333 4.05 5.42 2.98
CA ASP A 333 3.18 5.78 1.87
C ASP A 333 3.85 5.53 0.52
N VAL A 334 5.15 5.86 0.39
CA VAL A 334 5.93 5.61 -0.83
C VAL A 334 5.99 4.11 -1.14
N LEU A 335 6.30 3.28 -0.13
CA LEU A 335 6.35 1.83 -0.29
C LEU A 335 4.97 1.24 -0.62
N ASN A 336 3.91 1.76 -0.01
CA ASN A 336 2.54 1.34 -0.31
C ASN A 336 2.12 1.69 -1.75
N LEU A 337 2.50 2.88 -2.23
CA LEU A 337 2.28 3.28 -3.62
C LEU A 337 3.11 2.41 -4.59
N CYS A 338 4.35 2.08 -4.22
CA CYS A 338 5.22 1.24 -5.04
C CYS A 338 4.62 -0.17 -5.24
N VAL A 339 4.17 -0.81 -4.15
CA VAL A 339 3.50 -2.13 -4.20
C VAL A 339 2.20 -2.11 -5.02
N ALA A 340 1.49 -0.99 -5.06
CA ALA A 340 0.29 -0.86 -5.89
C ALA A 340 0.61 -0.65 -7.36
N GLN A 341 1.65 0.15 -7.67
CA GLN A 341 1.98 0.60 -9.01
C GLN A 341 2.80 -0.41 -9.82
N PHE A 342 3.81 -1.01 -9.20
CA PHE A 342 4.81 -1.83 -9.88
C PHE A 342 4.72 -3.30 -9.48
N GLU A 343 5.34 -4.16 -10.28
CA GLU A 343 5.49 -5.58 -9.95
C GLU A 343 6.76 -5.80 -9.11
N PRO A 344 6.77 -6.78 -8.19
CA PRO A 344 7.86 -6.96 -7.22
C PRO A 344 9.22 -7.32 -7.85
N ASP A 345 9.22 -7.82 -9.08
CA ASP A 345 10.40 -8.18 -9.88
C ASP A 345 10.83 -7.08 -10.87
N SER A 346 10.12 -5.96 -10.92
CA SER A 346 10.47 -4.84 -11.80
C SER A 346 11.65 -4.02 -11.27
N ALA A 347 12.45 -3.47 -12.20
CA ALA A 347 13.61 -2.64 -11.88
C ALA A 347 13.23 -1.40 -11.05
N ASP A 348 12.16 -0.70 -11.44
CA ASP A 348 11.67 0.50 -10.75
C ASP A 348 11.24 0.18 -9.32
N TYR A 349 10.55 -0.94 -9.10
CA TYR A 349 10.14 -1.38 -7.77
C TYR A 349 11.35 -1.55 -6.86
N ILE A 350 12.35 -2.30 -7.32
CA ILE A 350 13.57 -2.59 -6.56
C ILE A 350 14.35 -1.30 -6.29
N LYS A 351 14.50 -0.43 -7.31
CA LYS A 351 15.18 0.87 -7.18
C LYS A 351 14.55 1.74 -6.10
N ILE A 352 13.23 1.92 -6.13
CA ILE A 352 12.52 2.78 -5.17
C ILE A 352 12.57 2.21 -3.75
N HIS A 353 12.42 0.88 -3.60
CA HIS A 353 12.55 0.22 -2.30
C HIS A 353 13.95 0.42 -1.71
N HIS A 354 15.01 0.18 -2.49
CA HIS A 354 16.39 0.38 -2.05
C HIS A 354 16.68 1.83 -1.67
N GLN A 355 16.26 2.79 -2.49
CA GLN A 355 16.41 4.22 -2.18
C GLN A 355 15.73 4.61 -0.88
N THR A 356 14.51 4.08 -0.63
CA THR A 356 13.77 4.34 0.60
C THR A 356 14.48 3.74 1.82
N TYR A 357 15.03 2.53 1.71
CA TYR A 357 15.77 1.90 2.81
C TYR A 357 17.09 2.61 3.12
N GLU A 358 17.79 3.09 2.09
CA GLU A 358 19.01 3.89 2.28
C GLU A 358 18.74 5.23 2.95
N ASP A 359 17.63 5.89 2.64
CA ASP A 359 17.24 7.12 3.32
C ASP A 359 16.92 6.87 4.82
N ILE A 360 16.21 5.77 5.11
CA ILE A 360 15.91 5.36 6.48
C ILE A 360 17.20 5.05 7.25
N GLU A 361 18.15 4.34 6.63
CA GLU A 361 19.46 4.04 7.23
C GLU A 361 20.23 5.33 7.55
N LYS A 362 20.30 6.27 6.60
CA LYS A 362 21.03 7.54 6.77
C LYS A 362 20.49 8.37 7.92
N HIS A 363 19.18 8.37 8.13
CA HIS A 363 18.52 9.16 9.17
C HIS A 363 18.20 8.37 10.45
N GLY A 364 18.46 7.07 10.51
CA GLY A 364 18.15 6.22 11.66
C GLY A 364 16.66 6.09 11.97
N LYS A 365 15.77 6.22 10.97
CA LYS A 365 14.31 6.31 11.17
C LYS A 365 13.59 4.96 11.02
N TYR A 366 14.10 3.92 11.68
CA TYR A 366 13.58 2.55 11.52
C TYR A 366 12.16 2.36 12.08
N ASP A 367 11.79 3.14 13.10
CA ASP A 367 10.49 3.08 13.75
C ASP A 367 9.32 3.35 12.80
N ILE A 368 9.52 4.14 11.73
CA ILE A 368 8.49 4.43 10.73
C ILE A 368 7.94 3.12 10.15
N LEU A 369 8.82 2.17 9.81
CA LEU A 369 8.44 0.89 9.21
C LEU A 369 8.13 -0.21 10.24
N ARG A 370 8.34 0.01 11.53
CA ARG A 370 7.99 -0.97 12.58
C ARG A 370 6.48 -1.22 12.61
N SER A 371 6.04 -2.45 12.86
CA SER A 371 4.63 -2.86 12.73
C SER A 371 4.01 -2.55 11.35
N THR A 372 4.82 -2.59 10.29
CA THR A 372 4.34 -2.55 8.89
C THR A 372 4.82 -3.78 8.13
N ARG A 373 4.12 -4.15 7.06
CA ARG A 373 4.51 -5.27 6.19
C ARG A 373 5.84 -5.06 5.46
N HIS A 374 6.39 -3.85 5.47
CA HIS A 374 7.61 -3.50 4.75
C HIS A 374 8.88 -3.69 5.60
N PHE A 375 8.72 -3.91 6.91
CA PHE A 375 9.85 -4.03 7.83
C PHE A 375 10.79 -5.17 7.43
N GLY A 376 10.27 -6.36 7.14
CA GLY A 376 11.13 -7.48 6.76
C GLY A 376 11.89 -7.27 5.46
N GLY A 377 11.31 -6.58 4.47
CA GLY A 377 12.00 -6.22 3.24
C GLY A 377 13.19 -5.28 3.49
N MET A 378 13.04 -4.34 4.42
CA MET A 378 14.13 -3.46 4.86
C MET A 378 15.24 -4.26 5.57
N VAL A 379 14.89 -5.08 6.57
CA VAL A 379 15.87 -5.90 7.31
C VAL A 379 16.63 -6.80 6.35
N TRP A 380 15.93 -7.47 5.44
CA TRP A 380 16.54 -8.33 4.43
C TRP A 380 17.53 -7.58 3.53
N TYR A 381 17.18 -6.37 3.10
CA TYR A 381 18.09 -5.51 2.34
C TYR A 381 19.35 -5.16 3.14
N LEU A 382 19.19 -4.72 4.39
CA LEU A 382 20.30 -4.30 5.26
C LEU A 382 21.25 -5.46 5.58
N VAL A 383 20.73 -6.66 5.85
CA VAL A 383 21.55 -7.85 6.12
C VAL A 383 22.34 -8.27 4.87
N ASN A 384 21.71 -8.24 3.70
CA ASN A 384 22.40 -8.56 2.44
C ASN A 384 23.49 -7.54 2.09
N LYS A 385 23.26 -6.26 2.39
CA LYS A 385 24.25 -5.17 2.19
C LYS A 385 25.26 -5.03 3.32
N LYS A 386 25.17 -5.84 4.39
CA LYS A 386 26.00 -5.77 5.60
C LYS A 386 25.98 -4.39 6.29
N LYS A 387 24.79 -3.78 6.33
CA LYS A 387 24.53 -2.46 6.92
C LYS A 387 23.54 -2.56 8.08
N ILE A 388 23.82 -3.44 9.05
CA ILE A 388 22.90 -3.70 10.16
C ILE A 388 23.17 -2.86 11.41
N ASP A 389 24.32 -2.19 11.47
CA ASP A 389 24.79 -1.43 12.65
C ASP A 389 23.75 -0.42 13.15
N GLY A 390 23.18 0.39 12.25
CA GLY A 390 22.20 1.41 12.63
C GLY A 390 20.91 0.81 13.19
N LEU A 391 20.45 -0.31 12.63
CA LEU A 391 19.25 -0.99 13.10
C LEU A 391 19.49 -1.68 14.46
N LEU A 392 20.67 -2.28 14.66
CA LEU A 392 21.06 -2.87 15.95
C LEU A 392 21.08 -1.81 17.05
N ILE A 393 21.67 -0.64 16.77
CA ILE A 393 21.70 0.48 17.71
C ILE A 393 20.28 0.92 18.08
N ASP A 394 19.37 1.10 17.11
CA ASP A 394 17.98 1.50 17.37
C ASP A 394 17.23 0.45 18.21
N GLN A 395 17.50 -0.84 18.01
CA GLN A 395 16.90 -1.91 18.80
C GLN A 395 17.40 -1.92 20.25
N ILE A 396 18.71 -1.73 20.47
CA ILE A 396 19.29 -1.67 21.82
C ILE A 396 18.78 -0.44 22.58
N GLN A 397 18.70 0.72 21.91
CA GLN A 397 18.20 1.96 22.51
C GLN A 397 16.72 1.91 22.91
N ARG A 398 15.96 0.96 22.36
CA ARG A 398 14.53 0.75 22.64
C ARG A 398 14.28 -0.44 23.57
N ASP A 399 15.33 -0.99 24.19
CA ASP A 399 15.28 -2.15 25.07
C ASP A 399 14.78 -3.44 24.38
N LEU A 400 14.94 -3.55 23.06
CA LEU A 400 14.51 -4.69 22.24
C LEU A 400 15.65 -5.68 22.00
N MET A 401 16.20 -6.23 23.08
CA MET A 401 17.36 -7.12 23.02
C MET A 401 17.08 -8.44 22.29
N ASP A 402 15.86 -8.96 22.42
CA ASP A 402 15.44 -10.18 21.71
C ASP A 402 15.41 -9.99 20.19
N ASP A 403 15.09 -8.78 19.72
CA ASP A 403 15.08 -8.47 18.30
C ASP A 403 16.52 -8.24 17.79
N ALA A 404 17.36 -7.59 18.59
CA ALA A 404 18.78 -7.38 18.29
C ALA A 404 19.54 -8.71 18.17
N THR A 405 19.30 -9.64 19.09
CA THR A 405 19.87 -10.99 19.01
C THR A 405 19.35 -11.75 17.79
N SER A 406 18.05 -11.66 17.51
CA SER A 406 17.44 -12.28 16.33
C SER A 406 18.01 -11.73 15.01
N LEU A 407 18.35 -10.43 14.96
CA LEU A 407 19.01 -9.79 13.82
C LEU A 407 20.43 -10.33 13.58
N VAL A 408 21.22 -10.49 14.64
CA VAL A 408 22.57 -11.08 14.54
C VAL A 408 22.49 -12.56 14.12
N ILE A 409 21.51 -13.30 14.64
CA ILE A 409 21.25 -14.69 14.21
C ILE A 409 20.93 -14.73 12.71
N LEU A 410 20.02 -13.88 12.23
CA LEU A 410 19.68 -13.79 10.81
C LEU A 410 20.90 -13.44 9.95
N TYR A 411 21.76 -12.54 10.44
CA TYR A 411 23.01 -12.20 9.78
C TYR A 411 23.96 -13.40 9.67
N HIS A 412 24.14 -14.17 10.74
CA HIS A 412 24.95 -15.39 10.73
C HIS A 412 24.38 -16.50 9.83
N MET A 413 23.04 -16.59 9.71
CA MET A 413 22.39 -17.52 8.78
C MET A 413 22.70 -17.18 7.33
N LEU A 414 22.68 -15.89 6.96
CA LEU A 414 22.97 -15.43 5.60
C LEU A 414 24.46 -15.43 5.26
N HIS A 415 25.33 -15.17 6.25
CA HIS A 415 26.78 -15.09 6.09
C HIS A 415 27.51 -16.13 6.95
N PRO A 416 27.37 -17.44 6.68
CA PRO A 416 27.91 -18.51 7.54
C PRO A 416 29.44 -18.55 7.59
N TYR A 417 30.11 -17.98 6.58
CA TYR A 417 31.57 -17.90 6.49
C TYR A 417 32.16 -16.61 7.09
N GLY A 418 31.31 -15.73 7.63
CA GLY A 418 31.73 -14.51 8.34
C GLY A 418 32.61 -14.81 9.56
N HIS A 419 33.48 -13.88 9.93
CA HIS A 419 34.30 -13.97 11.13
C HIS A 419 33.44 -14.01 12.40
N SER A 420 32.38 -13.19 12.43
CA SER A 420 31.37 -13.16 13.49
C SER A 420 30.71 -14.53 13.69
N ALA A 421 30.24 -15.14 12.60
CA ALA A 421 29.56 -16.43 12.62
C ALA A 421 30.48 -17.59 13.07
N LYS A 422 31.76 -17.58 12.64
CA LYS A 422 32.74 -18.58 13.06
C LYS A 422 33.08 -18.44 14.55
N GLN A 423 33.40 -17.23 14.99
CA GLN A 423 33.74 -16.97 16.38
C GLN A 423 32.56 -17.23 17.31
N ALA A 424 31.34 -16.90 16.90
CA ALA A 424 30.12 -17.21 17.66
C ALA A 424 29.92 -18.73 17.84
N LYS A 425 30.22 -19.53 16.80
CA LYS A 425 30.16 -21.01 16.87
C LYS A 425 31.25 -21.59 17.77
N GLU A 426 32.46 -21.05 17.70
CA GLU A 426 33.60 -21.46 18.53
C GLU A 426 33.35 -21.18 20.02
N GLN A 427 32.82 -19.98 20.32
CA GLN A 427 32.55 -19.55 21.69
C GLN A 427 31.20 -20.03 22.22
N ARG A 428 30.35 -20.65 21.36
CA ARG A 428 28.93 -20.96 21.65
C ARG A 428 28.23 -19.77 22.32
N ALA A 429 28.49 -18.58 21.80
CA ALA A 429 27.97 -17.34 22.36
C ALA A 429 26.44 -17.30 22.21
N GLU A 430 25.74 -16.90 23.28
CA GLU A 430 24.29 -16.76 23.30
C GLU A 430 23.91 -15.34 23.76
N GLY A 431 22.74 -14.87 23.32
CA GLY A 431 22.19 -13.59 23.77
C GLY A 431 23.11 -12.39 23.54
N LEU A 432 23.44 -11.68 24.62
CA LEU A 432 24.27 -10.46 24.59
C LEU A 432 25.68 -10.70 24.04
N ASP A 433 26.23 -11.89 24.25
CA ASP A 433 27.60 -12.18 23.83
C ASP A 433 27.69 -12.34 22.31
N LEU A 434 26.61 -12.74 21.63
CA LEU A 434 26.53 -12.72 20.16
C LEU A 434 26.71 -11.31 19.62
N ILE A 435 26.06 -10.32 20.25
CA ILE A 435 26.13 -8.93 19.82
C ILE A 435 27.54 -8.38 20.07
N LYS A 436 28.17 -8.73 21.20
CA LYS A 436 29.58 -8.35 21.47
C LYS A 436 30.55 -8.96 20.47
N VAL A 437 30.38 -10.23 20.11
CA VAL A 437 31.21 -10.91 19.10
C VAL A 437 31.05 -10.22 17.74
N PHE A 438 29.81 -9.93 17.34
CA PHE A 438 29.54 -9.20 16.10
C PHE A 438 30.17 -7.80 16.09
N ALA A 439 30.01 -7.05 17.19
CA ALA A 439 30.55 -5.69 17.34
C ALA A 439 32.08 -5.63 17.19
N LYS A 440 32.79 -6.65 17.68
CA LYS A 440 34.26 -6.72 17.62
C LYS A 440 34.81 -7.17 16.27
N THR A 441 34.04 -7.94 15.50
CA THR A 441 34.55 -8.62 14.30
C THR A 441 34.13 -7.95 13.00
N GLU A 442 32.84 -7.64 12.84
CA GLU A 442 32.27 -7.29 11.53
C GLU A 442 31.54 -5.95 11.50
N ALA A 443 31.16 -5.40 12.66
CA ALA A 443 30.50 -4.11 12.71
C ALA A 443 31.42 -2.97 12.25
N GLN A 444 30.91 -2.05 11.42
CA GLN A 444 31.63 -0.84 11.04
C GLN A 444 31.68 0.16 12.20
N LYS A 445 30.58 0.23 12.96
CA LYS A 445 30.43 1.08 14.15
C LYS A 445 30.54 0.29 15.46
N GLY A 446 31.46 -0.67 15.52
CA GLY A 446 31.64 -1.58 16.67
C GLY A 446 31.74 -0.86 18.01
N GLY A 447 32.61 0.16 18.12
CA GLY A 447 32.78 0.91 19.38
C GLY A 447 31.53 1.63 19.86
N TYR A 448 30.68 2.11 18.95
CA TYR A 448 29.41 2.74 19.32
C TYR A 448 28.39 1.71 19.80
N ILE A 449 28.37 0.53 19.18
CA ILE A 449 27.51 -0.59 19.62
C ILE A 449 27.93 -1.05 21.02
N GLU A 450 29.22 -1.21 21.29
CA GLU A 450 29.71 -1.59 22.62
C GLU A 450 29.34 -0.55 23.69
N LEU A 451 29.51 0.73 23.40
CA LEU A 451 29.11 1.82 24.31
C LEU A 451 27.60 1.81 24.58
N THR A 452 26.79 1.59 23.54
CA THR A 452 25.32 1.51 23.68
C THR A 452 24.92 0.29 24.52
N LEU A 453 25.59 -0.85 24.33
CA LEU A 453 25.37 -2.05 25.13
C LEU A 453 25.77 -1.86 26.60
N GLN A 454 26.87 -1.16 26.87
CA GLN A 454 27.29 -0.84 28.25
C GLN A 454 26.24 0.05 28.94
N ALA A 455 25.81 1.12 28.28
CA ALA A 455 24.76 2.00 28.80
C ALA A 455 23.46 1.24 29.09
N TYR A 456 23.06 0.31 28.22
CA TYR A 456 21.91 -0.56 28.45
C TYR A 456 22.10 -1.48 29.67
N GLN A 457 23.27 -2.10 29.84
CA GLN A 457 23.57 -2.96 30.99
C GLN A 457 23.57 -2.19 32.32
N GLU A 458 24.11 -0.97 32.32
CA GLU A 458 24.10 -0.08 33.48
C GLU A 458 22.65 0.33 33.84
N ALA A 459 21.84 0.70 32.85
CA ALA A 459 20.44 1.01 33.05
C ALA A 459 19.66 -0.19 33.60
N LEU A 460 19.85 -1.38 33.04
CA LEU A 460 19.22 -2.62 33.50
C LEU A 460 19.62 -2.95 34.94
N SER A 461 20.90 -2.82 35.27
CA SER A 461 21.42 -3.05 36.63
C SER A 461 20.79 -2.07 37.62
N SER A 462 20.64 -0.79 37.24
CA SER A 462 20.00 0.22 38.08
C SER A 462 18.52 -0.06 38.34
N HIS A 463 17.77 -0.52 37.34
CA HIS A 463 16.37 -0.91 37.48
C HIS A 463 16.19 -2.15 38.37
N SER A 464 17.10 -3.11 38.26
CA SER A 464 17.09 -4.32 39.09
C SER A 464 17.46 -4.05 40.55
N ALA A 465 18.25 -3.00 40.82
CA ALA A 465 18.62 -2.60 42.18
C ALA A 465 17.58 -1.67 42.85
N ALA A 466 16.70 -1.04 42.05
CA ALA A 466 15.64 -0.15 42.52
C ALA A 466 14.28 -0.84 42.71
N SER A 467 14.13 -2.08 42.26
CA SER A 467 12.97 -2.96 42.52
C SER A 467 13.28 -3.89 43.69
#